data_AF-H9FKQ4-F1
#
_entry.id   AF-H9FKQ4-F1
#
_cell.length_a   1.000
_cell.length_b   1.000
_cell.length_c   1.000
_cell.angle_alpha   90.00
_cell.angle_beta   90.00
_cell.angle_gamma   90.00
#
_symmetry.space_group_name_H-M   'P 1'
#
loop_
_entity.id
_entity.type
_entity.pdbx_description
1 polymer ?
#
loop_
_entity_poly.entity_id
_entity_poly.type
_entity_poly.pdbx_seq_one_letter_code
_entity_poly.pdbx_strand_id
1 'polypeptide(L)'
;TYFPGYQDFVNKIRSTIENSFVGWELEEVLLLDMSLDDGDSKIQNQLKKLQSPIILLYCTKEEATYIFEVANSVGLTGYGYTWIVPSLG
;
A
#
# COMPACT_ATOMS: atom_id res chain seq x y z
N THR A 1 5.65 14.10 -6.42
CA THR A 1 7.12 13.99 -6.45
C THR A 1 7.48 12.56 -6.12
N TYR A 2 8.04 11.80 -7.07
CA TYR A 2 8.37 10.38 -6.85
C TYR A 2 9.48 10.28 -5.80
N PHE A 3 9.24 9.58 -4.69
CA PHE A 3 10.26 9.32 -3.68
C PHE A 3 11.41 8.51 -4.31
N PRO A 4 12.66 8.97 -4.21
CA PRO A 4 13.80 8.18 -4.68
C PRO A 4 13.84 6.85 -3.91
N GLY A 5 13.80 5.72 -4.63
CA GLY A 5 13.73 4.37 -4.06
C GLY A 5 12.39 3.65 -4.25
N TYR A 6 11.31 4.36 -4.61
CA TYR A 6 10.01 3.72 -4.92
C TYR A 6 10.12 2.74 -6.09
N GLN A 7 10.81 3.13 -7.17
CA GLN A 7 10.98 2.24 -8.33
C GLN A 7 11.82 1.00 -7.97
N ASP A 8 12.87 1.15 -7.15
CA ASP A 8 13.66 0.01 -6.69
C ASP A 8 12.84 -0.92 -5.80
N PHE A 9 12.00 -0.38 -4.92
CA PHE A 9 11.08 -1.17 -4.10
C PHE A 9 10.10 -1.98 -4.96
N VAL A 10 9.42 -1.33 -5.91
CA VAL A 10 8.47 -2.00 -6.81
C VAL A 10 9.18 -3.05 -7.67
N ASN A 11 10.36 -2.74 -8.21
CA ASN A 11 11.14 -3.68 -9.00
C ASN A 11 11.63 -4.87 -8.17
N LYS A 12 12.01 -4.65 -6.90
CA LYS A 12 12.40 -5.73 -5.97
C LYS A 12 11.22 -6.64 -5.68
N ILE A 13 10.04 -6.09 -5.40
CA ILE A 13 8.82 -6.88 -5.17
C ILE A 13 8.47 -7.68 -6.43
N ARG A 14 8.44 -7.05 -7.60
CA ARG A 14 8.16 -7.75 -8.88
C ARG A 14 9.15 -8.88 -9.15
N SER A 15 10.45 -8.61 -9.03
CA SER A 15 11.49 -9.61 -9.23
C SER A 15 11.41 -10.75 -8.20
N THR A 16 10.99 -10.47 -6.96
CA THR A 16 10.77 -11.49 -5.93
C THR A 16 9.57 -12.36 -6.26
N ILE A 17 8.49 -11.78 -6.79
CA ILE A 17 7.30 -12.49 -7.23
C ILE A 17 7.60 -13.38 -8.44
N GLU A 18 8.28 -12.85 -9.47
CA GLU A 18 8.66 -13.58 -10.69
C GLU A 18 9.62 -14.75 -10.41
N ASN A 19 10.53 -14.59 -9.45
CA ASN A 19 11.48 -15.66 -9.07
C ASN A 19 10.95 -16.58 -7.96
N SER A 20 9.74 -16.34 -7.44
CA SER A 20 9.15 -17.14 -6.37
C SER A 20 8.38 -18.33 -6.93
N PHE A 21 8.69 -19.52 -6.44
CA PHE A 21 8.02 -20.78 -6.79
C PHE A 21 6.56 -20.85 -6.30
N VAL A 22 6.10 -19.85 -5.55
CA VAL A 22 4.86 -19.85 -4.78
C VAL A 22 3.68 -19.23 -5.55
N GLY A 23 3.89 -18.71 -6.76
CA GLY A 23 2.80 -18.25 -7.64
C GLY A 23 2.06 -17.01 -7.10
N TRP A 24 2.79 -16.07 -6.52
CA TRP A 24 2.21 -14.79 -6.08
C TRP A 24 1.79 -13.99 -7.31
N GLU A 25 0.59 -13.39 -7.27
CA GLU A 25 0.14 -12.47 -8.31
C GLU A 25 0.07 -11.06 -7.71
N LEU A 26 0.76 -10.11 -8.33
CA LEU A 26 0.63 -8.71 -7.97
C LEU A 26 -0.64 -8.16 -8.63
N GLU A 27 -1.69 -7.90 -7.84
CA GLU A 27 -2.94 -7.35 -8.39
C GLU A 27 -2.75 -5.94 -8.97
N GLU A 28 -2.61 -4.93 -8.11
CA GLU A 28 -2.55 -3.53 -8.54
C GLU A 28 -1.64 -2.73 -7.62
N VAL A 29 -0.84 -1.84 -8.21
CA VAL A 29 -0.02 -0.88 -7.46
C VAL A 29 -0.76 0.45 -7.41
N LEU A 30 -1.28 0.80 -6.22
CA LEU A 30 -2.01 2.04 -6.00
C LEU A 30 -1.06 3.13 -5.51
N LEU A 31 -1.19 4.33 -6.09
CA LEU A 31 -0.51 5.53 -5.63
C LEU A 31 -1.49 6.36 -4.80
N LEU A 32 -1.13 6.63 -3.55
CA LEU A 32 -1.90 7.48 -2.65
C LEU A 32 -1.31 8.90 -2.66
N ASP A 33 -2.08 9.87 -3.12
CA ASP A 33 -1.70 11.28 -3.09
C ASP A 33 -2.39 11.96 -1.90
N MET A 34 -1.59 12.37 -0.93
CA MET A 34 -2.06 12.93 0.34
C MET A 34 -1.90 14.46 0.40
N SER A 35 -1.59 15.10 -0.72
CA SER A 35 -1.28 16.53 -0.80
C SER A 35 -2.50 17.45 -1.01
N LEU A 36 -3.72 16.92 -1.05
CA LEU A 36 -4.92 17.67 -1.45
C LEU A 36 -5.98 17.70 -0.34
N ASP A 37 -6.63 18.86 -0.19
CA ASP A 37 -7.69 19.24 0.77
C ASP A 37 -8.99 18.36 0.69
N ASP A 38 -9.02 17.40 -0.24
CA ASP A 38 -10.11 16.43 -0.48
C ASP A 38 -9.57 14.98 -0.44
N GLY A 39 -8.47 14.79 0.30
CA GLY A 39 -7.61 13.59 0.30
C GLY A 39 -8.27 12.34 0.87
N ASP A 40 -9.06 12.48 1.94
CA ASP A 40 -9.70 11.36 2.65
C ASP A 40 -10.57 10.53 1.70
N SER A 41 -11.47 11.18 0.94
CA SER A 41 -12.41 10.52 0.03
C SER A 41 -11.69 9.77 -1.10
N LYS A 42 -10.59 10.34 -1.61
CA LYS A 42 -9.78 9.71 -2.66
C LYS A 42 -9.05 8.49 -2.13
N ILE A 43 -8.43 8.60 -0.96
CA ILE A 43 -7.68 7.50 -0.33
C ILE A 43 -8.64 6.38 0.05
N GLN A 44 -9.79 6.68 0.64
CA GLN A 44 -10.84 5.69 0.91
C GLN A 44 -11.26 4.94 -0.35
N ASN A 45 -11.48 5.65 -1.46
CA ASN A 45 -11.88 5.03 -2.72
C ASN A 45 -10.77 4.16 -3.33
N GLN A 46 -9.49 4.53 -3.19
CA GLN A 46 -8.38 3.68 -3.61
C GLN A 46 -8.27 2.44 -2.72
N LEU A 47 -8.35 2.61 -1.40
CA LEU A 47 -8.29 1.52 -0.44
C LEU A 47 -9.41 0.50 -0.66
N LYS A 48 -10.64 0.94 -0.95
CA LYS A 48 -11.77 0.05 -1.27
C LYS A 48 -11.56 -0.83 -2.51
N LYS A 49 -10.60 -0.50 -3.38
CA LYS A 49 -10.24 -1.34 -4.53
C LYS A 49 -9.36 -2.53 -4.14
N LEU A 50 -8.71 -2.47 -2.98
CA LEU A 50 -7.86 -3.56 -2.49
C LEU A 50 -8.75 -4.76 -2.12
N GLN A 51 -8.62 -5.83 -2.90
CA GLN A 51 -9.29 -7.11 -2.64
C GLN A 51 -8.30 -8.16 -2.14
N SER A 52 -7.01 -7.95 -2.40
CA SER A 52 -5.92 -8.78 -1.90
C SER A 52 -5.85 -8.84 -0.36
N PRO A 53 -5.69 -10.04 0.24
CA PRO A 53 -5.55 -10.20 1.68
C PRO A 53 -4.18 -9.73 2.21
N ILE A 54 -3.18 -9.56 1.33
CA ILE A 54 -1.85 -9.08 1.70
C ILE A 54 -1.64 -7.73 1.02
N ILE A 55 -1.38 -6.70 1.84
CA ILE A 55 -1.23 -5.32 1.39
C ILE A 55 0.17 -4.86 1.75
N LEU A 56 0.94 -4.44 0.74
CA LEU A 56 2.25 -3.83 0.90
C LEU A 56 2.11 -2.31 0.82
N LEU A 57 2.46 -1.63 1.92
CA LEU A 57 2.37 -0.18 2.01
C LEU A 57 3.77 0.40 2.18
N TYR A 58 4.17 1.28 1.25
CA TYR A 58 5.45 1.98 1.29
C TYR A 58 5.19 3.48 1.43
N CYS A 59 5.42 4.02 2.63
CA CYS A 59 5.18 5.41 2.99
C CYS A 59 6.01 5.80 4.22
N THR A 60 6.06 7.09 4.56
CA THR A 60 6.70 7.52 5.82
C THR A 60 5.86 7.10 7.02
N LYS A 61 6.41 7.27 8.23
CA LYS A 61 5.71 6.92 9.47
C LYS A 61 4.44 7.77 9.67
N GLU A 62 4.54 9.07 9.43
CA GLU A 62 3.43 10.01 9.53
C GLU A 62 2.32 9.66 8.55
N GLU A 63 2.72 9.32 7.32
CA GLU A 63 1.80 8.90 6.27
C GLU A 63 1.11 7.57 6.61
N ALA A 64 1.85 6.61 7.17
CA ALA A 64 1.31 5.32 7.58
C ALA A 64 0.19 5.49 8.59
N THR A 65 0.38 6.32 9.63
CA THR A 65 -0.64 6.55 10.66
C THR A 65 -1.95 7.01 10.05
N TYR A 66 -1.90 8.00 9.16
CA TYR A 66 -3.08 8.52 8.50
C TYR A 66 -3.73 7.49 7.56
N ILE A 67 -2.94 6.76 6.77
CA ILE A 67 -3.47 5.69 5.89
C ILE A 67 -4.16 4.59 6.71
N PHE A 68 -3.62 4.21 7.87
CA PHE A 68 -4.24 3.22 8.75
C PHE A 68 -5.55 3.71 9.36
N GLU A 69 -5.65 4.99 9.73
CA GLU A 69 -6.91 5.58 10.21
C GLU A 69 -8.00 5.48 9.13
N VAL A 70 -7.66 5.82 7.89
CA VAL A 70 -8.57 5.71 6.76
C VAL A 70 -8.89 4.24 6.44
N ALA A 71 -7.90 3.35 6.43
CA ALA A 71 -8.07 1.90 6.22
C ALA A 71 -8.99 1.28 7.27
N ASN A 72 -8.90 1.74 8.52
CA ASN A 72 -9.75 1.29 9.60
C ASN A 72 -11.21 1.68 9.37
N SER A 73 -11.46 2.89 8.85
CA SER A 73 -12.82 3.35 8.51
C SER A 73 -13.49 2.53 7.40
N VAL A 74 -12.69 1.92 6.51
CA VAL A 74 -13.19 1.06 5.41
C VAL A 74 -13.09 -0.44 5.71
N GLY A 75 -12.66 -0.82 6.91
CA GLY A 75 -12.62 -2.22 7.37
C GLY A 75 -11.43 -3.04 6.87
N LEU A 76 -10.38 -2.40 6.34
CA LEU A 76 -9.18 -3.09 5.83
C LEU A 76 -8.15 -3.41 6.93
N THR A 77 -8.43 -3.10 8.19
CA THR A 77 -7.56 -3.40 9.34
C THR A 77 -8.00 -4.65 10.11
N GLY A 78 -9.05 -5.33 9.64
CA GLY A 78 -9.55 -6.56 10.26
C GLY A 78 -8.66 -7.78 9.98
N TYR A 79 -8.96 -8.89 10.64
CA TYR A 79 -8.21 -10.16 10.56
C TYR A 79 -8.13 -10.80 9.16
N GLY A 80 -8.89 -10.29 8.17
CA GLY A 80 -8.81 -10.74 6.78
C GLY A 80 -7.68 -10.10 5.97
N TYR A 81 -7.01 -9.09 6.52
CA TYR A 81 -5.97 -8.33 5.83
C TYR A 81 -4.68 -8.31 6.63
N THR A 82 -3.57 -8.50 5.94
CA THR A 82 -2.21 -8.43 6.50
C THR A 82 -1.48 -7.26 5.84
N TRP A 83 -1.08 -6.29 6.65
CA TRP A 83 -0.32 -5.11 6.20
C TRP A 83 1.17 -5.30 6.44
N ILE A 84 1.97 -5.14 5.39
CA ILE A 84 3.43 -5.13 5.44
C ILE A 84 3.90 -3.71 5.16
N VAL A 85 4.46 -3.06 6.18
CA VAL A 85 4.90 -1.66 6.12
C VAL A 85 6.40 -1.62 6.39
N PRO A 86 7.24 -1.53 5.34
CA PRO A 86 8.67 -1.34 5.53
C PRO A 86 8.90 0.05 6.12
N SER A 87 9.75 0.15 7.15
CA SER A 87 10.19 1.45 7.64
C SER A 87 11.10 2.10 6.59
N LEU A 88 10.68 3.25 6.07
CA LEU A 88 11.59 4.23 5.48
C LEU A 88 12.44 4.80 6.61
N GLY A 89 13.65 4.27 6.76
CA GLY A 89 14.64 4.74 7.74
C GLY A 89 15.21 6.10 7.41
#